data_AF-A0A8J5LY28-F1
#
_entry.id   AF-A0A8J5LY28-F1
#
_cell.length_a   1.000
_cell.length_b   1.000
_cell.length_c   1.000
_cell.angle_alpha   90.00
_cell.angle_beta   90.00
_cell.angle_gamma   90.00
#
_symmetry.space_group_name_H-M   'P 1'
#
loop_
_entity.id
_entity.type
_entity.pdbx_description
1 polymer ?
#
loop_
_entity_poly.entity_id
_entity_poly.type
_entity_poly.pdbx_seq_one_letter_code
_entity_poly.pdbx_strand_id
1 'polypeptide(L)'
;MEDESKTLMVDEKEPMHLVKDCQPEDAFFSEMEMDHAMEGDKGEGSDAIFSREAPLVCKGHIRGTSIGRSRASELMEESEVRKKDKNKQEKKLSRQDRIELGRMFQGAVSSQDLKLAEDLILVADPQTLNDMLCIALDSIWFLTTRQELSGITGLIKKIVENGANDFTRAALRTSFLASCVSACQSRTMSLSDTVGIMAQRLHERLQECHGDEVLKAEASVKVQKFTEWALKCIGIHSRCQENKGRRNHSTILELQLQLSAFRTFLDLAGNSLTGKDFTEAFDAACFPLTLFSSSFDSGWASGISATVIQGLLGMLVEGGADNVNQCFLEASRFGSTELVRILLQIAQRNSLDVDVDLALGFASHYCKIGTMECLVEEGNAGAFLGPLMRAAERGCMQVVQWFVERGCRDMELCLALTAAASCCHVGIAAYLLPHIPQHVLAALSIEILKAAGERSSGSLDGVAFLLRIDFLSDPAATYAVADSIARSSDEAVSPDLRAFLKEHWSEAAFTEGLKYGENHFVNCVRILRRGSSPICLRDLPPPLVTAIAYLPLYRECQRAAGGCLLPQKLRGQLLEAASRVGGRPVDRNSQARELLTILEDHLPTFFL
;
A
#
# COMPACT_ATOMS: atom_id res chain seq x y z
N MET A 1 60.35 -5.13 25.13
CA MET A 1 61.11 -4.38 26.15
C MET A 1 60.11 -3.41 26.74
N GLU A 2 59.18 -3.97 27.52
CA GLU A 2 59.16 -4.05 29.01
C GLU A 2 58.21 -2.93 29.50
N ASP A 3 56.96 -3.27 29.86
CA ASP A 3 56.48 -3.66 31.21
C ASP A 3 56.51 -2.45 32.18
N GLU A 4 55.47 -2.06 32.93
CA GLU A 4 54.58 -2.82 33.83
C GLU A 4 53.33 -1.95 34.15
N SER A 5 52.11 -2.50 34.09
CA SER A 5 51.31 -3.06 35.21
C SER A 5 50.67 -2.08 36.21
N LYS A 6 49.32 -2.11 36.28
CA LYS A 6 48.57 -2.04 37.54
C LYS A 6 47.27 -2.84 37.47
N THR A 7 47.31 -3.96 38.19
CA THR A 7 46.26 -4.95 38.46
C THR A 7 45.28 -4.45 39.52
N LEU A 8 43.99 -4.79 39.41
CA LEU A 8 43.12 -5.10 40.54
C LEU A 8 42.11 -6.18 40.12
N MET A 9 42.27 -7.38 40.68
CA MET A 9 41.30 -8.47 40.66
C MET A 9 40.29 -8.29 41.80
N VAL A 10 39.01 -8.58 41.55
CA VAL A 10 38.14 -9.29 42.51
C VAL A 10 37.23 -10.23 41.71
N ASP A 11 37.11 -11.41 42.28
CA ASP A 11 36.64 -12.68 41.75
C ASP A 11 35.14 -12.92 42.00
N GLU A 12 34.64 -14.01 41.42
CA GLU A 12 33.46 -14.80 41.77
C GLU A 12 32.10 -14.59 41.07
N LYS A 13 31.80 -15.61 40.24
CA LYS A 13 30.56 -16.42 40.16
C LYS A 13 29.55 -16.08 39.06
N GLU A 14 29.84 -16.61 37.87
CA GLU A 14 28.83 -17.08 36.92
C GLU A 14 28.13 -18.36 37.42
N PRO A 15 26.80 -18.48 37.35
CA PRO A 15 26.14 -19.77 37.40
C PRO A 15 26.19 -20.42 36.00
N MET A 16 26.86 -21.57 35.92
CA MET A 16 26.69 -22.54 34.83
C MET A 16 25.20 -22.88 34.70
N HIS A 17 24.52 -22.29 33.72
CA HIS A 17 23.35 -22.90 33.13
C HIS A 17 23.83 -23.77 31.97
N LEU A 18 23.84 -25.09 32.22
CA LEU A 18 23.84 -26.12 31.20
C LEU A 18 22.72 -25.81 30.21
N VAL A 19 23.09 -25.20 29.08
CA VAL A 19 22.29 -25.18 27.87
C VAL A 19 22.19 -26.63 27.46
N LYS A 20 21.05 -27.24 27.74
CA LYS A 20 20.66 -28.52 27.16
C LYS A 20 20.52 -28.24 25.66
N ASP A 21 21.46 -28.73 24.86
CA ASP A 21 21.36 -28.74 23.40
C ASP A 21 20.04 -29.42 23.02
N CYS A 22 19.00 -28.63 22.78
CA CYS A 22 17.78 -29.09 22.14
C CYS A 22 18.11 -29.25 20.65
N GLN A 23 18.10 -30.51 20.18
CA GLN A 23 18.26 -30.85 18.78
C GLN A 23 17.21 -30.11 17.92
N PRO A 24 17.57 -29.54 16.76
CA PRO A 24 16.69 -28.66 15.96
C PRO A 24 15.62 -29.41 15.12
N GLU A 25 15.39 -30.70 15.36
CA GLU A 25 14.59 -31.58 14.49
C GLU A 25 13.18 -31.92 14.99
N ASP A 26 12.83 -31.55 16.23
CA ASP A 26 11.58 -32.01 16.88
C ASP A 26 10.34 -31.14 16.58
N ALA A 27 10.50 -30.00 15.90
CA ALA A 27 9.40 -29.09 15.58
C ALA A 27 8.61 -29.44 14.29
N PHE A 28 9.02 -30.47 13.54
CA PHE A 28 8.58 -30.70 12.16
C PHE A 28 7.10 -31.09 11.96
N PHE A 29 6.42 -31.59 12.99
CA PHE A 29 5.08 -32.19 12.84
C PHE A 29 4.03 -31.67 13.82
N SER A 30 4.44 -30.98 14.89
CA SER A 30 3.53 -30.51 15.93
C SER A 30 2.73 -29.27 15.51
N GLU A 31 3.23 -28.47 14.55
CA GLU A 31 2.64 -27.17 14.21
C GLU A 31 1.69 -27.20 13.01
N MET A 32 1.39 -28.39 12.48
CA MET A 32 0.69 -28.58 11.20
C MET A 32 -0.79 -28.98 11.32
N GLU A 33 -1.41 -28.80 12.48
CA GLU A 33 -2.87 -28.82 12.61
C GLU A 33 -3.42 -27.49 12.07
N MET A 34 -3.99 -27.52 10.86
CA MET A 34 -4.97 -26.52 10.45
C MET A 34 -6.22 -26.76 11.29
N ASP A 35 -6.41 -26.00 12.36
CA ASP A 35 -7.73 -25.90 12.97
C ASP A 35 -8.70 -25.42 11.88
N HIS A 36 -9.70 -26.25 11.60
CA HIS A 36 -10.82 -25.89 10.74
C HIS A 36 -11.43 -24.59 11.26
N ALA A 37 -11.25 -23.49 10.53
CA ALA A 37 -12.19 -22.40 10.63
C ALA A 37 -13.51 -22.86 9.98
N MET A 38 -14.63 -22.58 10.67
CA MET A 38 -16.03 -22.74 10.24
C MET A 38 -16.70 -24.08 10.58
N GLU A 39 -16.91 -24.36 11.88
CA GLU A 39 -18.16 -25.00 12.29
C GLU A 39 -19.26 -23.92 12.26
N GLY A 40 -20.20 -24.09 11.34
CA GLY A 40 -21.29 -23.17 11.11
C GLY A 40 -22.33 -23.20 12.23
N ASP A 41 -22.54 -22.04 12.86
CA ASP A 41 -23.84 -21.73 13.44
C ASP A 41 -24.68 -21.01 12.37
N LYS A 42 -25.92 -21.46 12.19
CA LYS A 42 -26.82 -20.94 11.16
C LYS A 42 -27.22 -19.51 11.50
N GLY A 43 -26.64 -18.54 10.79
CA GLY A 43 -27.01 -17.12 10.84
C GLY A 43 -26.60 -16.41 9.56
N GLU A 44 -27.48 -15.54 9.07
CA GLU A 44 -27.43 -14.85 7.79
C GLU A 44 -26.13 -14.05 7.54
N GLY A 45 -25.59 -14.17 6.32
CA GLY A 45 -24.66 -13.23 5.67
C GLY A 45 -23.45 -12.75 6.47
N SER A 46 -22.31 -13.44 6.37
CA SER A 46 -21.02 -12.94 6.85
C SER A 46 -20.17 -12.44 5.69
N ASP A 47 -20.12 -11.12 5.55
CA ASP A 47 -19.21 -10.35 4.71
C ASP A 47 -17.74 -10.71 4.99
N ALA A 48 -16.95 -10.87 3.92
CA ALA A 48 -15.51 -10.79 3.98
C ALA A 48 -15.14 -9.33 4.31
N ILE A 49 -14.45 -9.12 5.44
CA ILE A 49 -13.95 -7.81 5.87
C ILE A 49 -12.75 -7.44 5.01
N PHE A 50 -12.97 -7.09 3.74
CA PHE A 50 -12.05 -6.28 2.93
C PHE A 50 -12.87 -5.55 1.85
N SER A 51 -12.97 -4.23 2.01
CA SER A 51 -13.40 -3.23 1.02
C SER A 51 -14.86 -3.28 0.55
N ARG A 52 -15.73 -2.52 1.22
CA ARG A 52 -16.96 -2.02 0.60
C ARG A 52 -17.29 -0.60 1.09
N GLU A 53 -16.93 0.40 0.29
CA GLU A 53 -17.62 1.70 0.32
C GLU A 53 -18.88 1.58 -0.54
N ALA A 54 -20.05 1.91 0.00
CA ALA A 54 -21.34 1.79 -0.66
C ALA A 54 -21.99 3.17 -0.88
N PRO A 55 -22.69 3.40 -2.02
CA PRO A 55 -23.54 4.56 -2.21
C PRO A 55 -24.97 4.35 -1.66
N LEU A 56 -25.60 5.45 -1.27
CA LEU A 56 -26.91 5.58 -0.60
C LEU A 56 -28.11 5.22 -1.51
N VAL A 57 -29.19 4.61 -0.96
CA VAL A 57 -30.61 5.08 -0.95
C VAL A 57 -31.65 3.99 -0.51
N CYS A 58 -32.52 4.42 0.44
CA CYS A 58 -33.92 4.08 0.84
C CYS A 58 -34.58 2.66 0.95
N LYS A 59 -35.05 2.40 2.20
CA LYS A 59 -36.36 1.89 2.72
C LYS A 59 -36.91 0.48 2.37
N GLY A 60 -37.21 -0.29 3.43
CA GLY A 60 -38.31 -1.27 3.49
C GLY A 60 -38.31 -2.14 4.76
N HIS A 61 -39.32 -2.00 5.63
CA HIS A 61 -39.61 -2.81 6.83
C HIS A 61 -40.06 -4.25 6.50
N ILE A 62 -39.89 -5.20 7.43
CA ILE A 62 -40.96 -5.96 8.13
C ILE A 62 -40.38 -6.92 9.20
N ARG A 63 -41.09 -6.99 10.33
CA ARG A 63 -40.92 -7.78 11.58
C ARG A 63 -41.28 -9.26 11.45
N GLY A 64 -40.74 -10.09 12.35
CA GLY A 64 -41.50 -11.16 13.03
C GLY A 64 -40.64 -12.24 13.71
N THR A 65 -40.39 -12.17 15.02
CA THR A 65 -41.00 -12.92 16.16
C THR A 65 -40.62 -14.41 16.38
N SER A 66 -40.34 -14.66 17.66
CA SER A 66 -39.79 -15.78 18.44
C SER A 66 -40.59 -17.09 18.55
N ILE A 67 -39.94 -18.10 19.19
CA ILE A 67 -40.40 -19.18 20.12
C ILE A 67 -39.77 -20.52 19.67
N GLY A 68 -39.15 -21.40 20.46
CA GLY A 68 -38.90 -21.55 21.90
C GLY A 68 -38.78 -23.06 22.25
N ARG A 69 -38.10 -23.39 23.36
CA ARG A 69 -38.10 -24.66 24.15
C ARG A 69 -37.33 -25.89 23.61
N SER A 70 -36.77 -26.81 24.40
CA SER A 70 -36.28 -26.89 25.79
C SER A 70 -35.67 -28.31 26.02
N ARG A 71 -34.72 -28.40 26.96
CA ARG A 71 -33.88 -29.54 27.41
C ARG A 71 -34.56 -30.77 28.06
N ALA A 72 -33.71 -31.80 28.27
CA ALA A 72 -33.64 -32.80 29.38
C ALA A 72 -34.21 -34.22 29.08
N SER A 73 -33.69 -35.37 29.53
CA SER A 73 -32.53 -35.84 30.34
C SER A 73 -32.49 -37.40 30.34
N GLU A 74 -31.33 -38.00 30.66
CA GLU A 74 -31.04 -39.33 31.30
C GLU A 74 -31.47 -40.67 30.63
N LEU A 75 -30.54 -41.58 30.26
CA LEU A 75 -29.88 -42.67 31.05
C LEU A 75 -30.90 -43.71 31.58
N MET A 76 -30.80 -45.04 31.47
CA MET A 76 -29.73 -46.03 31.22
C MET A 76 -30.43 -47.42 31.13
N GLU A 77 -29.98 -48.38 30.31
CA GLU A 77 -30.08 -49.82 30.64
C GLU A 77 -29.24 -50.70 29.70
N GLU A 78 -28.45 -51.59 30.30
CA GLU A 78 -27.53 -52.54 29.67
C GLU A 78 -28.25 -53.74 29.04
N SER A 79 -27.72 -54.26 27.94
CA SER A 79 -27.68 -55.72 27.71
C SER A 79 -26.55 -56.10 26.77
N GLU A 80 -25.55 -56.82 27.31
CA GLU A 80 -24.53 -57.52 26.53
C GLU A 80 -25.11 -58.81 25.91
N VAL A 81 -24.98 -58.98 24.60
CA VAL A 81 -24.85 -60.31 23.97
C VAL A 81 -23.70 -60.27 22.96
N ARG A 82 -22.59 -60.91 23.34
CA ARG A 82 -21.42 -61.21 22.50
C ARG A 82 -21.80 -61.96 21.22
N LYS A 83 -21.41 -61.43 20.06
CA LYS A 83 -20.84 -62.21 18.94
C LYS A 83 -19.68 -61.45 18.27
N LYS A 84 -18.51 -62.07 18.33
CA LYS A 84 -17.31 -61.77 17.52
C LYS A 84 -17.67 -61.67 16.05
N ASP A 85 -17.26 -60.59 15.36
CA ASP A 85 -16.24 -60.71 14.32
C ASP A 85 -15.71 -59.35 13.82
N LYS A 86 -14.39 -59.19 13.97
CA LYS A 86 -13.46 -58.38 13.18
C LYS A 86 -13.76 -56.88 13.00
N ASN A 87 -13.67 -56.14 14.10
CA ASN A 87 -13.18 -54.75 14.03
C ASN A 87 -11.72 -54.75 13.57
N LYS A 88 -11.46 -54.38 12.31
CA LYS A 88 -10.21 -53.69 11.96
C LYS A 88 -10.25 -52.37 12.73
N GLN A 89 -9.77 -52.37 13.97
CA GLN A 89 -9.39 -51.14 14.64
C GLN A 89 -8.22 -50.58 13.84
N GLU A 90 -8.49 -49.57 13.01
CA GLU A 90 -7.47 -48.69 12.47
C GLU A 90 -6.63 -48.22 13.66
N LYS A 91 -5.39 -48.72 13.73
CA LYS A 91 -4.42 -48.27 14.74
C LYS A 91 -4.11 -46.81 14.42
N LYS A 92 -4.85 -45.91 15.04
CA LYS A 92 -4.54 -44.48 15.04
C LYS A 92 -3.16 -44.33 15.67
N LEU A 93 -2.19 -43.90 14.87
CA LEU A 93 -0.80 -43.72 15.32
C LEU A 93 -0.77 -42.65 16.41
N SER A 94 0.15 -42.77 17.38
CA SER A 94 0.35 -41.67 18.33
C SER A 94 0.92 -40.46 17.60
N ARG A 95 0.73 -39.26 18.15
CA ARG A 95 1.27 -38.03 17.55
C ARG A 95 2.75 -38.19 17.23
N GLN A 96 3.55 -38.69 18.19
CA GLN A 96 4.99 -38.90 18.04
C GLN A 96 5.34 -39.92 16.95
N ASP A 97 4.59 -41.01 16.83
CA ASP A 97 4.83 -42.01 15.78
C ASP A 97 4.57 -41.43 14.39
N ARG A 98 3.57 -40.55 14.25
CA ARG A 98 3.32 -39.82 12.99
C ARG A 98 4.48 -38.88 12.64
N ILE A 99 5.03 -38.19 13.65
CA ILE A 99 6.21 -37.32 13.50
C ILE A 99 7.39 -38.12 12.95
N GLU A 100 7.69 -39.23 13.58
CA GLU A 100 8.82 -40.07 13.21
C GLU A 100 8.62 -40.70 11.83
N LEU A 101 7.43 -41.23 11.56
CA LEU A 101 7.09 -41.86 10.28
C LEU A 101 7.19 -40.87 9.12
N GLY A 102 6.66 -39.65 9.27
CA GLY A 102 6.80 -38.65 8.23
C GLY A 102 8.24 -38.15 8.08
N ARG A 103 9.04 -38.08 9.15
CA ARG A 103 10.48 -37.73 9.07
C ARG A 103 11.23 -38.80 8.26
N MET A 104 10.96 -40.08 8.52
CA MET A 104 11.53 -41.19 7.74
C MET A 104 11.10 -41.11 6.27
N PHE A 105 9.83 -40.80 6.01
CA PHE A 105 9.30 -40.66 4.65
C PHE A 105 9.95 -39.48 3.90
N GLN A 106 10.04 -38.30 4.51
CA GLN A 106 10.76 -37.16 3.95
C GLN A 106 12.23 -37.51 3.65
N GLY A 107 12.89 -38.24 4.55
CA GLY A 107 14.25 -38.74 4.35
C GLY A 107 14.36 -39.64 3.12
N ALA A 108 13.44 -40.61 2.98
CA ALA A 108 13.38 -41.53 1.84
C ALA A 108 13.12 -40.82 0.51
N VAL A 109 12.19 -39.85 0.48
CA VAL A 109 11.90 -39.05 -0.71
C VAL A 109 13.11 -38.18 -1.09
N SER A 110 13.77 -37.55 -0.10
CA SER A 110 14.94 -36.69 -0.33
C SER A 110 16.18 -37.47 -0.80
N SER A 111 16.35 -38.72 -0.33
CA SER A 111 17.42 -39.62 -0.76
C SER A 111 17.10 -40.42 -2.03
N GLN A 112 15.88 -40.27 -2.57
CA GLN A 112 15.36 -41.01 -3.73
C GLN A 112 15.24 -42.52 -3.51
N ASP A 113 15.12 -42.97 -2.25
CA ASP A 113 14.81 -44.35 -1.92
C ASP A 113 13.30 -44.61 -2.01
N LEU A 114 12.83 -44.78 -3.26
CA LEU A 114 11.41 -44.99 -3.55
C LEU A 114 10.86 -46.27 -2.92
N LYS A 115 11.69 -47.31 -2.74
CA LYS A 115 11.24 -48.56 -2.12
C LYS A 115 10.93 -48.36 -0.65
N LEU A 116 11.85 -47.71 0.07
CA LEU A 116 11.61 -47.37 1.47
C LEU A 116 10.39 -46.44 1.61
N ALA A 117 10.23 -45.45 0.74
CA ALA A 117 9.07 -44.57 0.76
C ALA A 117 7.76 -45.35 0.54
N GLU A 118 7.73 -46.32 -0.36
CA GLU A 118 6.57 -47.18 -0.61
C GLU A 118 6.22 -48.09 0.57
N ASP A 119 7.22 -48.67 1.22
CA ASP A 119 7.01 -49.51 2.41
C ASP A 119 6.40 -48.71 3.56
N LEU A 120 6.77 -47.43 3.70
CA LEU A 120 6.24 -46.53 4.72
C LEU A 120 4.78 -46.15 4.48
N ILE A 121 4.30 -46.12 3.23
CA ILE A 121 2.88 -45.86 2.90
C ILE A 121 1.99 -46.96 3.50
N LEU A 122 2.44 -48.22 3.48
CA LEU A 122 1.63 -49.36 3.92
C LEU A 122 1.38 -49.39 5.44
N VAL A 123 2.21 -48.68 6.22
CA VAL A 123 2.11 -48.62 7.69
C VAL A 123 1.50 -47.32 8.20
N ALA A 124 1.19 -46.38 7.30
CA ALA A 124 0.63 -45.08 7.64
C ALA A 124 -0.88 -45.14 7.92
N ASP A 125 -1.33 -44.34 8.90
CA ASP A 125 -2.76 -44.07 9.11
C ASP A 125 -3.26 -43.00 8.12
N PRO A 126 -4.58 -42.81 7.92
CA PRO A 126 -5.10 -41.86 6.92
C PRO A 126 -4.58 -40.43 7.08
N GLN A 127 -4.38 -39.96 8.32
CA GLN A 127 -3.83 -38.63 8.58
C GLN A 127 -2.38 -38.54 8.12
N THR A 128 -1.58 -39.57 8.42
CA THR A 128 -0.17 -39.62 8.01
C THR A 128 -0.04 -39.78 6.50
N LEU A 129 -0.97 -40.48 5.84
CA LEU A 129 -1.03 -40.53 4.38
C LEU A 129 -1.26 -39.13 3.76
N ASN A 130 -2.11 -38.30 4.38
CA ASN A 130 -2.29 -36.90 3.95
C ASN A 130 -1.01 -36.05 4.17
N ASP A 131 -0.28 -36.28 5.27
CA ASP A 131 1.01 -35.62 5.51
C ASP A 131 2.09 -36.09 4.51
N MET A 132 2.14 -37.40 4.20
CA MET A 132 3.01 -37.98 3.17
C MET A 132 2.68 -37.44 1.78
N LEU A 133 1.40 -37.23 1.46
CA LEU A 133 0.97 -36.59 0.22
C LEU A 133 1.55 -35.17 0.10
N CYS A 134 1.44 -34.37 1.16
CA CYS A 134 2.04 -33.03 1.19
C CYS A 134 3.56 -33.09 0.96
N ILE A 135 4.27 -33.99 1.65
CA ILE A 135 5.73 -34.17 1.48
C ILE A 135 6.11 -34.54 0.04
N ALA A 136 5.38 -35.47 -0.56
CA ALA A 136 5.63 -35.90 -1.94
C ALA A 136 5.39 -34.75 -2.94
N LEU A 137 4.34 -33.95 -2.71
CA LEU A 137 4.04 -32.77 -3.54
C LEU A 137 5.05 -31.63 -3.33
N ASP A 138 5.49 -31.38 -2.11
CA ASP A 138 6.51 -30.37 -1.82
C ASP A 138 7.81 -30.65 -2.59
N SER A 139 8.13 -31.93 -2.78
CA SER A 139 9.31 -32.40 -3.51
C SER A 139 9.24 -32.14 -5.03
N ILE A 140 8.04 -31.89 -5.58
CA ILE A 140 7.85 -31.60 -7.02
C ILE A 140 8.69 -30.40 -7.44
N TRP A 141 8.77 -29.36 -6.63
CA TRP A 141 9.43 -28.10 -6.97
C TRP A 141 10.96 -28.17 -6.99
N PHE A 142 11.53 -29.35 -6.71
CA PHE A 142 12.96 -29.61 -6.70
C PHE A 142 13.39 -30.69 -7.70
N LEU A 143 12.48 -31.14 -8.57
CA LEU A 143 12.75 -32.14 -9.59
C LEU A 143 13.75 -31.63 -10.64
N THR A 144 14.71 -32.49 -10.99
CA THR A 144 15.75 -32.22 -11.98
C THR A 144 15.80 -33.24 -13.12
N THR A 145 15.25 -34.45 -12.92
CA THR A 145 15.30 -35.53 -13.93
C THR A 145 13.94 -36.19 -14.19
N ARG A 146 13.80 -36.81 -15.36
CA ARG A 146 12.61 -37.60 -15.71
C ARG A 146 12.40 -38.82 -14.81
N GLN A 147 13.48 -39.38 -14.25
CA GLN A 147 13.39 -40.50 -13.33
C GLN A 147 12.78 -40.05 -11.99
N GLU A 148 13.19 -38.90 -11.48
CA GLU A 148 12.60 -38.29 -10.29
C GLU A 148 11.12 -37.97 -10.52
N LEU A 149 10.76 -37.43 -11.69
CA LEU A 149 9.37 -37.20 -12.08
C LEU A 149 8.55 -38.50 -12.04
N SER A 150 9.02 -39.57 -12.67
CA SER A 150 8.32 -40.86 -12.67
C SER A 150 8.21 -41.47 -11.28
N GLY A 151 9.25 -41.31 -10.45
CA GLY A 151 9.27 -41.80 -9.08
C GLY A 151 8.26 -41.08 -8.20
N ILE A 152 8.28 -39.74 -8.21
CA ILE A 152 7.40 -38.94 -7.36
C ILE A 152 5.94 -39.05 -7.77
N THR A 153 5.64 -39.04 -9.08
CA THR A 153 4.26 -39.19 -9.58
C THR A 153 3.71 -40.59 -9.29
N GLY A 154 4.55 -41.64 -9.38
CA GLY A 154 4.20 -42.98 -8.96
C GLY A 154 3.92 -43.08 -7.45
N LEU A 155 4.72 -42.38 -6.64
CA LEU A 155 4.54 -42.33 -5.19
C LEU A 155 3.25 -41.60 -4.81
N ILE A 156 2.97 -40.44 -5.39
CA ILE A 156 1.72 -39.68 -5.19
C ILE A 156 0.51 -40.57 -5.51
N LYS A 157 0.55 -41.27 -6.65
CA LYS A 157 -0.53 -42.19 -7.04
C LYS A 157 -0.73 -43.29 -5.99
N LYS A 158 0.35 -43.90 -5.48
CA LYS A 158 0.27 -44.93 -4.43
C LYS A 158 -0.29 -44.38 -3.11
N ILE A 159 0.11 -43.17 -2.71
CA ILE A 159 -0.41 -42.52 -1.49
C ILE A 159 -1.93 -42.30 -1.61
N VAL A 160 -2.40 -41.80 -2.75
CA VAL A 160 -3.83 -41.59 -3.04
C VAL A 160 -4.59 -42.92 -3.09
N GLU A 161 -4.04 -43.94 -3.77
CA GLU A 161 -4.64 -45.29 -3.83
C GLU A 161 -4.76 -45.95 -2.44
N ASN A 162 -3.89 -45.60 -1.49
CA ASN A 162 -3.93 -46.11 -0.11
C ASN A 162 -4.84 -45.27 0.82
N GLY A 163 -5.47 -44.21 0.33
CA GLY A 163 -6.54 -43.51 1.04
C GLY A 163 -6.25 -42.07 1.44
N ALA A 164 -5.17 -41.44 0.96
CA ALA A 164 -5.01 -39.99 1.10
C ALA A 164 -6.08 -39.25 0.29
N ASN A 165 -6.72 -38.25 0.91
CA ASN A 165 -7.87 -37.54 0.34
C ASN A 165 -7.91 -36.05 0.68
N ASP A 166 -6.97 -35.52 1.47
CA ASP A 166 -6.90 -34.09 1.79
C ASP A 166 -6.19 -33.31 0.66
N PHE A 167 -6.86 -33.27 -0.50
CA PHE A 167 -6.34 -32.60 -1.69
C PHE A 167 -6.30 -31.08 -1.53
N THR A 168 -7.22 -30.50 -0.77
CA THR A 168 -7.28 -29.05 -0.51
C THR A 168 -6.02 -28.59 0.22
N ARG A 169 -5.68 -29.20 1.37
CA ARG A 169 -4.47 -28.85 2.14
C ARG A 169 -3.21 -29.06 1.30
N ALA A 170 -3.18 -30.17 0.57
CA ALA A 170 -2.08 -30.51 -0.34
C ALA A 170 -1.87 -29.45 -1.44
N ALA A 171 -2.94 -29.05 -2.13
CA ALA A 171 -2.90 -28.03 -3.19
C ALA A 171 -2.50 -26.66 -2.65
N LEU A 172 -3.07 -26.23 -1.53
CA LEU A 172 -2.79 -24.92 -0.91
C LEU A 172 -1.33 -24.82 -0.47
N ARG A 173 -0.85 -25.81 0.28
CA ARG A 173 0.53 -25.87 0.80
C ARG A 173 1.56 -25.93 -0.32
N THR A 174 1.35 -26.80 -1.30
CA THR A 174 2.34 -26.97 -2.38
C THR A 174 2.40 -25.74 -3.28
N SER A 175 1.28 -25.04 -3.51
CA SER A 175 1.21 -23.80 -4.29
C SER A 175 1.92 -22.63 -3.58
N PHE A 176 1.77 -22.54 -2.25
CA PHE A 176 2.55 -21.61 -1.43
C PHE A 176 4.06 -21.89 -1.54
N LEU A 177 4.47 -23.16 -1.37
CA LEU A 177 5.88 -23.55 -1.46
C LEU A 177 6.47 -23.28 -2.84
N ALA A 178 5.75 -23.57 -3.92
CA ALA A 178 6.17 -23.30 -5.29
C ALA A 178 6.56 -21.82 -5.49
N SER A 179 5.77 -20.93 -4.90
CA SER A 179 5.94 -19.49 -4.97
C SER A 179 7.12 -19.01 -4.13
N CYS A 180 7.29 -19.56 -2.92
CA CYS A 180 8.49 -19.35 -2.11
C CYS A 180 9.76 -19.85 -2.81
N VAL A 181 9.74 -21.07 -3.38
CA VAL A 181 10.85 -21.66 -4.12
C VAL A 181 11.24 -20.74 -5.28
N SER A 182 10.27 -20.32 -6.09
CA SER A 182 10.51 -19.45 -7.23
C SER A 182 11.08 -18.10 -6.81
N ALA A 183 10.50 -17.47 -5.78
CA ALA A 183 10.97 -16.17 -5.29
C ALA A 183 12.37 -16.23 -4.65
N CYS A 184 12.72 -17.34 -3.99
CA CYS A 184 14.01 -17.51 -3.33
C CYS A 184 15.16 -17.92 -4.28
N GLN A 185 14.90 -18.17 -5.57
CA GLN A 185 15.93 -18.52 -6.55
C GLN A 185 16.89 -17.36 -6.92
N SER A 186 16.83 -16.22 -6.23
CA SER A 186 17.73 -15.09 -6.48
C SER A 186 19.18 -15.39 -6.07
N ARG A 187 20.16 -14.98 -6.89
CA ARG A 187 21.60 -15.24 -6.72
C ARG A 187 22.28 -14.37 -5.64
N THR A 188 21.57 -13.42 -5.05
CA THR A 188 22.16 -12.28 -4.33
C THR A 188 22.08 -12.34 -2.81
N MET A 189 21.30 -13.25 -2.22
CA MET A 189 21.12 -13.32 -0.76
C MET A 189 21.13 -14.73 -0.18
N SER A 190 21.50 -14.82 1.10
CA SER A 190 21.38 -16.05 1.85
C SER A 190 19.91 -16.32 2.22
N LEU A 191 19.57 -17.59 2.42
CA LEU A 191 18.23 -18.02 2.81
C LEU A 191 17.76 -17.38 4.14
N SER A 192 18.70 -17.09 5.05
CA SER A 192 18.46 -16.44 6.34
C SER A 192 18.03 -14.98 6.19
N ASP A 193 18.67 -14.24 5.28
CA ASP A 193 18.34 -12.83 5.02
C ASP A 193 16.94 -12.69 4.40
N THR A 194 16.51 -13.72 3.67
CA THR A 194 15.18 -13.80 3.05
C THR A 194 14.06 -13.84 4.10
N VAL A 195 14.23 -14.60 5.20
CA VAL A 195 13.26 -14.66 6.31
C VAL A 195 13.01 -13.28 6.91
N GLY A 196 14.09 -12.57 7.25
CA GLY A 196 14.02 -11.27 7.92
C GLY A 196 13.31 -10.22 7.06
N ILE A 197 13.63 -10.20 5.77
CA ILE A 197 12.98 -9.28 4.81
C ILE A 197 11.50 -9.63 4.63
N MET A 198 11.15 -10.90 4.50
CA MET A 198 9.74 -11.31 4.36
C MET A 198 8.92 -10.96 5.61
N ALA A 199 9.47 -11.19 6.80
CA ALA A 199 8.83 -10.83 8.06
C ALA A 199 8.62 -9.31 8.18
N GLN A 200 9.62 -8.51 7.80
CA GLN A 200 9.49 -7.06 7.76
C GLN A 200 8.42 -6.61 6.75
N ARG A 201 8.39 -7.19 5.55
CA ARG A 201 7.42 -6.83 4.50
C ARG A 201 5.99 -7.23 4.86
N LEU A 202 5.84 -8.38 5.49
CA LEU A 202 4.56 -8.79 6.06
C LEU A 202 4.08 -7.78 7.11
N HIS A 203 4.98 -7.32 7.97
CA HIS A 203 4.66 -6.29 8.95
C HIS A 203 4.22 -4.98 8.27
N GLU A 204 4.97 -4.50 7.27
CA GLU A 204 4.61 -3.32 6.46
C GLU A 204 3.22 -3.49 5.80
N ARG A 205 2.95 -4.66 5.20
CA ARG A 205 1.65 -4.99 4.59
C ARG A 205 0.51 -4.94 5.60
N LEU A 206 0.72 -5.43 6.82
CA LEU A 206 -0.32 -5.43 7.86
C LEU A 206 -0.54 -4.05 8.50
N GLN A 207 0.47 -3.19 8.51
CA GLN A 207 0.31 -1.78 8.91
C GLN A 207 -0.56 -1.00 7.91
N GLU A 208 -0.45 -1.29 6.61
CA GLU A 208 -1.29 -0.65 5.59
C GLU A 208 -2.75 -1.15 5.58
N CYS A 209 -3.03 -2.30 6.20
CA CYS A 209 -4.39 -2.84 6.33
C CYS A 209 -5.14 -2.15 7.48
N HIS A 210 -6.40 -1.78 7.24
CA HIS A 210 -7.28 -1.27 8.29
C HIS A 210 -8.02 -2.47 8.89
N GLY A 211 -7.83 -2.76 10.19
CA GLY A 211 -8.40 -3.95 10.82
C GLY A 211 -7.97 -4.10 12.29
N ASP A 212 -8.51 -5.13 12.95
CA ASP A 212 -8.21 -5.45 14.34
C ASP A 212 -6.73 -5.85 14.53
N GLU A 213 -6.04 -5.15 15.42
CA GLU A 213 -4.61 -5.35 15.69
C GLU A 213 -4.28 -6.76 16.23
N VAL A 214 -5.22 -7.40 16.94
CA VAL A 214 -5.04 -8.77 17.45
C VAL A 214 -5.07 -9.77 16.30
N LEU A 215 -6.02 -9.62 15.36
CA LEU A 215 -6.11 -10.49 14.19
C LEU A 215 -4.91 -10.30 13.24
N LYS A 216 -4.41 -9.07 13.10
CA LYS A 216 -3.17 -8.79 12.35
C LYS A 216 -1.97 -9.48 12.99
N ALA A 217 -1.84 -9.42 14.32
CA ALA A 217 -0.75 -10.07 15.04
C ALA A 217 -0.82 -11.60 14.87
N GLU A 218 -2.00 -12.20 14.98
CA GLU A 218 -2.19 -13.64 14.79
C GLU A 218 -1.86 -14.07 13.35
N ALA A 219 -2.34 -13.32 12.36
CA ALA A 219 -2.00 -13.55 10.95
C ALA A 219 -0.49 -13.41 10.69
N SER A 220 0.16 -12.42 11.32
CA SER A 220 1.62 -12.23 11.22
C SER A 220 2.38 -13.48 11.66
N VAL A 221 2.02 -14.01 12.83
CA VAL A 221 2.68 -15.18 13.41
C VAL A 221 2.46 -16.41 12.54
N LYS A 222 1.24 -16.63 12.04
CA LYS A 222 0.94 -17.77 11.15
C LYS A 222 1.78 -17.70 9.88
N VAL A 223 1.78 -16.57 9.19
CA VAL A 223 2.55 -16.39 7.95
C VAL A 223 4.05 -16.53 8.20
N GLN A 224 4.56 -16.01 9.32
CA GLN A 224 5.97 -16.20 9.69
C GLN A 224 6.32 -17.68 9.80
N LYS A 225 5.52 -18.47 10.52
CA LYS A 225 5.73 -19.93 10.63
C LYS A 225 5.71 -20.63 9.27
N PHE A 226 4.76 -20.28 8.41
CA PHE A 226 4.70 -20.85 7.05
C PHE A 226 5.94 -20.48 6.21
N THR A 227 6.42 -19.25 6.35
CA THR A 227 7.61 -18.78 5.64
C THR A 227 8.87 -19.50 6.14
N GLU A 228 9.02 -19.64 7.46
CA GLU A 228 10.11 -20.41 8.08
C GLU A 228 10.09 -21.88 7.64
N TRP A 229 8.91 -22.50 7.60
CA TRP A 229 8.72 -23.85 7.08
C TRP A 229 9.16 -23.96 5.61
N ALA A 230 8.67 -23.08 4.73
CA ALA A 230 8.99 -23.11 3.31
C ALA A 230 10.50 -22.96 3.06
N LEU A 231 11.15 -22.05 3.81
CA LEU A 231 12.60 -21.87 3.72
C LEU A 231 13.36 -23.08 4.26
N LYS A 232 12.89 -23.73 5.33
CA LYS A 232 13.47 -25.00 5.79
C LYS A 232 13.40 -26.08 4.71
N CYS A 233 12.27 -26.20 4.01
CA CYS A 233 12.13 -27.10 2.86
C CYS A 233 13.12 -26.76 1.74
N ILE A 234 13.21 -25.50 1.34
CA ILE A 234 14.17 -25.03 0.32
C ILE A 234 15.62 -25.38 0.73
N GLY A 235 15.98 -25.15 2.00
CA GLY A 235 17.31 -25.42 2.52
C GLY A 235 17.69 -26.91 2.57
N ILE A 236 16.73 -27.80 2.78
CA ILE A 236 16.96 -29.26 2.74
C ILE A 236 17.29 -29.69 1.30
N HIS A 237 16.46 -29.26 0.34
CA HIS A 237 16.64 -29.66 -1.04
C HIS A 237 17.87 -29.00 -1.71
N SER A 238 18.25 -27.77 -1.31
CA SER A 238 19.46 -27.12 -1.82
C SER A 238 20.75 -27.85 -1.40
N ARG A 239 20.87 -28.25 -0.13
CA ARG A 239 22.02 -29.03 0.37
C ARG A 239 22.16 -30.38 -0.32
N CYS A 240 21.05 -31.05 -0.63
CA CYS A 240 21.05 -32.29 -1.40
C CYS A 240 21.53 -32.09 -2.85
N GLN A 241 21.28 -30.92 -3.46
CA GLN A 241 21.74 -30.58 -4.81
C GLN A 241 23.21 -30.13 -4.86
N GLU A 242 23.69 -29.41 -3.85
CA GLU A 242 25.11 -29.04 -3.73
C GLU A 242 26.03 -30.27 -3.60
N ASN A 243 25.58 -31.30 -2.86
CA ASN A 243 26.26 -32.60 -2.80
C ASN A 243 26.34 -33.32 -4.16
N LYS A 244 25.50 -32.95 -5.13
CA LYS A 244 25.51 -33.45 -6.52
C LYS A 244 26.30 -32.55 -7.48
N GLY A 245 26.97 -31.49 -6.99
CA GLY A 245 27.92 -30.67 -7.75
C GLY A 245 27.33 -29.73 -8.81
N ARG A 246 26.02 -29.43 -8.76
CA ARG A 246 25.34 -28.59 -9.75
C ARG A 246 25.13 -27.16 -9.25
N ARG A 247 25.44 -26.16 -10.08
CA ARG A 247 25.10 -24.74 -9.83
C ARG A 247 23.62 -24.48 -10.16
N ASN A 248 22.98 -23.68 -9.30
CA ASN A 248 21.55 -23.34 -9.22
C ASN A 248 21.01 -22.57 -10.45
N HIS A 249 20.91 -23.22 -11.60
CA HIS A 249 20.17 -22.71 -12.77
C HIS A 249 19.09 -23.71 -13.12
N SER A 250 17.84 -23.36 -12.81
CA SER A 250 16.69 -24.11 -13.30
C SER A 250 16.72 -24.07 -14.83
N THR A 251 16.68 -25.24 -15.47
CA THR A 251 16.57 -25.32 -16.93
C THR A 251 15.11 -25.37 -17.35
N ILE A 252 14.77 -24.95 -18.58
CA ILE A 252 13.41 -25.08 -19.14
C ILE A 252 12.88 -26.52 -18.99
N LEU A 253 13.77 -27.51 -19.13
CA LEU A 253 13.44 -28.92 -18.93
C LEU A 253 12.96 -29.19 -17.50
N GLU A 254 13.64 -28.66 -16.49
CA GLU A 254 13.28 -28.86 -15.08
C GLU A 254 11.93 -28.24 -14.75
N LEU A 255 11.62 -27.06 -15.32
CA LEU A 255 10.29 -26.48 -15.18
C LEU A 255 9.18 -27.35 -15.75
N GLN A 256 9.41 -27.92 -16.93
CA GLN A 256 8.44 -28.81 -17.56
C GLN A 256 8.20 -30.05 -16.69
N LEU A 257 9.23 -30.57 -16.02
CA LEU A 257 9.07 -31.68 -15.08
C LEU A 257 8.22 -31.27 -13.87
N GLN A 258 8.51 -30.12 -13.26
CA GLN A 258 7.81 -29.59 -12.10
C GLN A 258 6.31 -29.36 -12.41
N LEU A 259 6.03 -28.63 -13.48
CA LEU A 259 4.65 -28.35 -13.91
C LEU A 259 3.91 -29.62 -14.34
N SER A 260 4.59 -30.56 -15.01
CA SER A 260 3.98 -31.84 -15.39
C SER A 260 3.64 -32.72 -14.19
N ALA A 261 4.49 -32.74 -13.16
CA ALA A 261 4.21 -33.47 -11.91
C ALA A 261 3.01 -32.86 -11.19
N PHE A 262 2.96 -31.53 -11.06
CA PHE A 262 1.84 -30.83 -10.44
C PHE A 262 0.54 -31.04 -11.23
N ARG A 263 0.60 -30.99 -12.57
CA ARG A 263 -0.56 -31.32 -13.40
C ARG A 263 -1.07 -32.75 -13.15
N THR A 264 -0.16 -33.72 -13.06
CA THR A 264 -0.51 -35.11 -12.76
C THR A 264 -1.23 -35.23 -11.41
N PHE A 265 -0.81 -34.47 -10.40
CA PHE A 265 -1.51 -34.39 -9.13
C PHE A 265 -2.92 -33.81 -9.27
N LEU A 266 -3.08 -32.69 -9.98
CA LEU A 266 -4.40 -32.09 -10.20
C LEU A 266 -5.35 -33.04 -10.95
N ASP A 267 -4.83 -33.74 -11.96
CA ASP A 267 -5.61 -34.74 -12.71
C ASP A 267 -6.00 -35.95 -11.82
N LEU A 268 -5.16 -36.34 -10.86
CA LEU A 268 -5.46 -37.39 -9.87
C LEU A 268 -6.51 -36.94 -8.85
N ALA A 269 -6.43 -35.70 -8.37
CA ALA A 269 -7.42 -35.14 -7.45
C ALA A 269 -8.79 -35.00 -8.12
N GLY A 270 -8.81 -34.64 -9.40
CA GLY A 270 -10.01 -34.56 -10.24
C GLY A 270 -11.11 -33.71 -9.59
N ASN A 271 -12.33 -34.25 -9.54
CA ASN A 271 -13.49 -33.56 -8.97
C ASN A 271 -13.48 -33.47 -7.43
N SER A 272 -12.42 -33.94 -6.77
CA SER A 272 -12.25 -33.78 -5.32
C SER A 272 -11.83 -32.35 -4.95
N LEU A 273 -11.32 -31.58 -5.91
CA LEU A 273 -11.06 -30.15 -5.78
C LEU A 273 -12.22 -29.38 -6.39
N THR A 274 -12.71 -28.39 -5.66
CA THR A 274 -13.73 -27.44 -6.09
C THR A 274 -13.09 -26.12 -6.51
N GLY A 275 -13.85 -25.26 -7.20
CA GLY A 275 -13.38 -23.91 -7.55
C GLY A 275 -12.89 -23.13 -6.33
N LYS A 276 -13.52 -23.32 -5.16
CA LYS A 276 -13.08 -22.70 -3.91
C LYS A 276 -11.68 -23.16 -3.48
N ASP A 277 -11.38 -24.46 -3.62
CA ASP A 277 -10.06 -25.00 -3.29
C ASP A 277 -8.98 -24.43 -4.23
N PHE A 278 -9.32 -24.24 -5.51
CA PHE A 278 -8.44 -23.58 -6.47
C PHE A 278 -8.24 -22.09 -6.16
N THR A 279 -9.30 -21.37 -5.78
CA THR A 279 -9.24 -19.97 -5.31
C THR A 279 -8.31 -19.83 -4.10
N GLU A 280 -8.45 -20.70 -3.09
CA GLU A 280 -7.58 -20.68 -1.90
C GLU A 280 -6.11 -21.02 -2.23
N ALA A 281 -5.88 -22.01 -3.11
CA ALA A 281 -4.54 -22.33 -3.58
C ALA A 281 -3.91 -21.21 -4.41
N PHE A 282 -4.72 -20.48 -5.19
CA PHE A 282 -4.30 -19.33 -5.98
C PHE A 282 -3.86 -18.16 -5.08
N ASP A 283 -4.66 -17.83 -4.05
CA ASP A 283 -4.28 -16.84 -3.04
C ASP A 283 -2.98 -17.24 -2.33
N ALA A 284 -2.86 -18.51 -1.95
CA ALA A 284 -1.67 -19.04 -1.29
C ALA A 284 -0.42 -18.94 -2.18
N ALA A 285 -0.55 -19.08 -3.50
CA ALA A 285 0.54 -18.88 -4.45
C ALA A 285 0.89 -17.40 -4.64
N CYS A 286 -0.10 -16.54 -4.82
CA CYS A 286 0.12 -15.11 -5.04
C CYS A 286 0.69 -14.41 -3.79
N PHE A 287 0.31 -14.85 -2.60
CA PHE A 287 0.67 -14.18 -1.35
C PHE A 287 2.19 -13.99 -1.15
N PRO A 288 3.05 -15.04 -1.20
CA PRO A 288 4.50 -14.84 -1.09
C PRO A 288 5.03 -13.87 -2.15
N LEU A 289 4.60 -14.01 -3.41
CA LEU A 289 5.07 -13.21 -4.54
C LEU A 289 4.80 -11.72 -4.36
N THR A 290 3.71 -11.36 -3.66
CA THR A 290 3.43 -9.97 -3.34
C THR A 290 4.41 -9.36 -2.32
N LEU A 291 4.94 -10.17 -1.40
CA LEU A 291 5.88 -9.72 -0.36
C LEU A 291 7.30 -9.49 -0.91
N PHE A 292 7.66 -10.12 -2.03
CA PHE A 292 8.99 -10.03 -2.64
C PHE A 292 9.16 -8.84 -3.63
N SER A 293 8.20 -7.92 -3.70
CA SER A 293 8.04 -6.97 -4.81
C SER A 293 9.09 -5.86 -4.95
N SER A 294 9.72 -5.41 -3.86
CA SER A 294 10.45 -4.12 -3.86
C SER A 294 11.89 -4.17 -3.33
N SER A 295 12.44 -5.35 -3.04
CA SER A 295 13.77 -5.49 -2.40
C SER A 295 14.77 -6.34 -3.16
N PHE A 296 14.44 -6.83 -4.36
CA PHE A 296 15.28 -7.78 -5.08
C PHE A 296 15.52 -7.35 -6.52
N ASP A 297 16.79 -7.40 -6.95
CA ASP A 297 17.16 -7.58 -8.36
C ASP A 297 16.63 -8.96 -8.82
N SER A 298 15.32 -8.98 -9.11
CA SER A 298 14.56 -9.76 -10.11
C SER A 298 15.07 -11.14 -10.55
N GLY A 299 15.58 -11.97 -9.64
CA GLY A 299 15.92 -13.36 -9.93
C GLY A 299 14.71 -14.21 -10.34
N TRP A 300 13.55 -14.01 -9.69
CA TRP A 300 12.31 -14.69 -10.10
C TRP A 300 11.51 -13.91 -11.15
N ALA A 301 11.70 -12.59 -11.17
CA ALA A 301 11.00 -11.66 -12.05
C ALA A 301 11.61 -11.51 -13.45
N SER A 302 12.63 -12.30 -13.79
CA SER A 302 13.14 -12.40 -15.15
C SER A 302 13.41 -13.86 -15.53
N GLY A 303 12.94 -14.24 -16.72
CA GLY A 303 13.26 -15.53 -17.35
C GLY A 303 12.46 -16.73 -16.83
N ILE A 304 13.18 -17.81 -16.51
CA ILE A 304 12.66 -19.18 -16.33
C ILE A 304 11.71 -19.28 -15.12
N SER A 305 11.99 -18.64 -13.99
CA SER A 305 11.13 -18.73 -12.79
C SER A 305 9.75 -18.09 -12.97
N ALA A 306 9.63 -16.99 -13.73
CA ALA A 306 8.35 -16.38 -14.07
C ALA A 306 7.43 -17.34 -14.86
N THR A 307 8.01 -18.17 -15.73
CA THR A 307 7.25 -19.17 -16.50
C THR A 307 6.70 -20.31 -15.64
N VAL A 308 7.38 -20.68 -14.54
CA VAL A 308 6.84 -21.65 -13.57
C VAL A 308 5.62 -21.08 -12.88
N ILE A 309 5.73 -19.84 -12.39
CA ILE A 309 4.62 -19.17 -11.71
C ILE A 309 3.45 -18.97 -12.66
N GLN A 310 3.70 -18.53 -13.89
CA GLN A 310 2.66 -18.43 -14.91
C GLN A 310 1.98 -19.79 -15.18
N GLY A 311 2.75 -20.87 -15.25
CA GLY A 311 2.22 -22.23 -15.42
C GLY A 311 1.40 -22.71 -14.23
N LEU A 312 1.88 -22.50 -13.00
CA LEU A 312 1.19 -22.81 -11.75
C LEU A 312 -0.14 -22.07 -11.65
N LEU A 313 -0.10 -20.74 -11.72
CA LEU A 313 -1.28 -19.89 -11.61
C LEU A 313 -2.27 -20.16 -12.76
N GLY A 314 -1.76 -20.41 -13.97
CA GLY A 314 -2.58 -20.81 -15.12
C GLY A 314 -3.34 -22.12 -14.87
N MET A 315 -2.67 -23.14 -14.31
CA MET A 315 -3.34 -24.41 -13.95
C MET A 315 -4.40 -24.24 -12.86
N LEU A 316 -4.17 -23.36 -11.88
CA LEU A 316 -5.15 -23.07 -10.83
C LEU A 316 -6.38 -22.34 -11.38
N VAL A 317 -6.18 -21.40 -12.31
CA VAL A 317 -7.28 -20.72 -13.04
C VAL A 317 -8.05 -21.70 -13.92
N GLU A 318 -7.36 -22.57 -14.66
CA GLU A 318 -7.99 -23.65 -15.43
C GLU A 318 -8.81 -24.61 -14.55
N GLY A 319 -8.41 -24.78 -13.28
CA GLY A 319 -9.15 -25.54 -12.27
C GLY A 319 -10.40 -24.85 -11.71
N GLY A 320 -10.53 -23.53 -11.89
CA GLY A 320 -11.71 -22.76 -11.48
C GLY A 320 -11.47 -21.68 -10.42
N ALA A 321 -10.22 -21.24 -10.21
CA ALA A 321 -9.94 -20.07 -9.36
C ALA A 321 -10.58 -18.80 -9.96
N ASP A 322 -11.32 -18.05 -9.15
CA ASP A 322 -12.13 -16.88 -9.56
C ASP A 322 -11.66 -15.54 -8.97
N ASN A 323 -10.67 -15.55 -8.10
CA ASN A 323 -10.09 -14.39 -7.40
C ASN A 323 -8.95 -13.68 -8.16
N VAL A 324 -8.76 -13.95 -9.46
CA VAL A 324 -7.65 -13.38 -10.25
C VAL A 324 -7.60 -11.84 -10.17
N ASN A 325 -8.76 -11.17 -10.28
CA ASN A 325 -8.83 -9.72 -10.17
C ASN A 325 -8.45 -9.22 -8.77
N GLN A 326 -8.83 -9.94 -7.70
CA GLN A 326 -8.46 -9.57 -6.33
C GLN A 326 -6.93 -9.63 -6.13
N CYS A 327 -6.30 -10.72 -6.53
CA CYS A 327 -4.83 -10.84 -6.45
C CYS A 327 -4.13 -9.82 -7.34
N PHE A 328 -4.71 -9.48 -8.50
CA PHE A 328 -4.19 -8.47 -9.42
C PHE A 328 -4.18 -7.06 -8.80
N LEU A 329 -5.27 -6.67 -8.14
CA LEU A 329 -5.36 -5.41 -7.41
C LEU A 329 -4.39 -5.36 -6.22
N GLU A 330 -4.27 -6.47 -5.47
CA GLU A 330 -3.32 -6.57 -4.36
C GLU A 330 -1.86 -6.48 -4.83
N ALA A 331 -1.51 -7.21 -5.90
CA ALA A 331 -0.19 -7.13 -6.51
C ALA A 331 0.13 -5.70 -6.94
N SER A 332 -0.85 -4.99 -7.51
CA SER A 332 -0.69 -3.59 -7.93
C SER A 332 -0.48 -2.65 -6.74
N ARG A 333 -1.23 -2.85 -5.65
CA ARG A 333 -1.07 -2.13 -4.39
C ARG A 333 0.32 -2.30 -3.78
N PHE A 334 0.84 -3.52 -3.72
CA PHE A 334 2.15 -3.81 -3.13
C PHE A 334 3.33 -3.61 -4.10
N GLY A 335 3.05 -3.25 -5.35
CA GLY A 335 4.07 -2.94 -6.36
C GLY A 335 4.77 -4.18 -6.95
N SER A 336 4.09 -5.33 -6.95
CA SER A 336 4.59 -6.61 -7.43
C SER A 336 4.51 -6.68 -8.96
N THR A 337 5.28 -5.83 -9.64
CA THR A 337 5.19 -5.58 -11.09
C THR A 337 5.21 -6.85 -11.94
N GLU A 338 6.08 -7.82 -11.64
CA GLU A 338 6.10 -9.08 -12.39
C GLU A 338 4.83 -9.91 -12.16
N LEU A 339 4.34 -9.98 -10.93
CA LEU A 339 3.09 -10.69 -10.66
C LEU A 339 1.94 -10.04 -11.42
N VAL A 340 1.87 -8.70 -11.45
CA VAL A 340 0.90 -7.94 -12.26
C VAL A 340 1.01 -8.35 -13.74
N ARG A 341 2.21 -8.41 -14.30
CA ARG A 341 2.47 -8.87 -15.67
C ARG A 341 1.99 -10.30 -15.94
N ILE A 342 2.34 -11.24 -15.05
CA ILE A 342 1.91 -12.64 -15.16
C ILE A 342 0.37 -12.73 -15.11
N LEU A 343 -0.27 -12.01 -14.19
CA LEU A 343 -1.72 -12.00 -14.04
C LEU A 343 -2.42 -11.37 -15.26
N LEU A 344 -1.86 -10.32 -15.87
CA LEU A 344 -2.36 -9.78 -17.15
C LEU A 344 -2.33 -10.84 -18.25
N GLN A 345 -1.23 -11.58 -18.38
CA GLN A 345 -1.11 -12.63 -19.40
C GLN A 345 -2.08 -13.79 -19.15
N ILE A 346 -2.28 -14.18 -17.88
CA ILE A 346 -3.25 -15.20 -17.51
C ILE A 346 -4.67 -14.74 -17.79
N ALA A 347 -5.01 -13.50 -17.44
CA ALA A 347 -6.33 -12.92 -17.70
C ALA A 347 -6.62 -12.86 -19.20
N GLN A 348 -5.67 -12.39 -20.01
CA GLN A 348 -5.78 -12.37 -21.47
C GLN A 348 -5.97 -13.78 -22.05
N ARG A 349 -5.16 -14.76 -21.62
CA ARG A 349 -5.25 -16.14 -22.12
C ARG A 349 -6.57 -16.82 -21.76
N ASN A 350 -7.12 -16.53 -20.58
CA ASN A 350 -8.33 -17.15 -20.06
C ASN A 350 -9.59 -16.28 -20.26
N SER A 351 -9.48 -15.15 -20.96
CA SER A 351 -10.59 -14.18 -21.16
C SER A 351 -11.25 -13.75 -19.84
N LEU A 352 -10.43 -13.52 -18.81
CA LEU A 352 -10.88 -13.00 -17.52
C LEU A 352 -10.89 -11.47 -17.54
N ASP A 353 -11.88 -10.90 -16.85
CA ASP A 353 -11.97 -9.46 -16.67
C ASP A 353 -11.15 -9.03 -15.45
N VAL A 354 -10.17 -8.14 -15.67
CA VAL A 354 -9.33 -7.56 -14.62
C VAL A 354 -9.40 -6.04 -14.73
N ASP A 355 -9.58 -5.37 -13.60
CA ASP A 355 -9.77 -3.92 -13.55
C ASP A 355 -8.41 -3.20 -13.53
N VAL A 356 -7.85 -3.02 -14.73
CA VAL A 356 -6.52 -2.40 -14.92
C VAL A 356 -6.53 -0.92 -14.51
N ASP A 357 -7.63 -0.20 -14.71
CA ASP A 357 -7.74 1.20 -14.34
C ASP A 357 -7.82 1.38 -12.80
N LEU A 358 -8.55 0.51 -12.11
CA LEU A 358 -8.54 0.48 -10.64
C LEU A 358 -7.18 0.06 -10.08
N ALA A 359 -6.52 -0.93 -10.71
CA ALA A 359 -5.16 -1.32 -10.37
C ALA A 359 -4.18 -0.13 -10.49
N LEU A 360 -4.30 0.67 -11.55
CA LEU A 360 -3.50 1.90 -11.72
C LEU A 360 -3.78 2.90 -10.60
N GLY A 361 -5.03 3.00 -10.16
CA GLY A 361 -5.42 3.77 -8.97
C GLY A 361 -4.70 3.34 -7.70
N PHE A 362 -4.63 2.04 -7.43
CA PHE A 362 -3.88 1.51 -6.28
C PHE A 362 -2.37 1.73 -6.42
N ALA A 363 -1.78 1.40 -7.57
CA ALA A 363 -0.35 1.59 -7.80
C ALA A 363 0.06 3.07 -7.65
N SER A 364 -0.75 3.99 -8.19
CA SER A 364 -0.54 5.43 -8.05
C SER A 364 -0.70 5.90 -6.61
N HIS A 365 -1.70 5.38 -5.89
CA HIS A 365 -1.90 5.70 -4.49
C HIS A 365 -0.65 5.33 -3.66
N TYR A 366 -0.09 4.15 -3.84
CA TYR A 366 1.10 3.71 -3.09
C TYR A 366 2.44 4.05 -3.77
N CYS A 367 2.42 4.98 -4.74
CA CYS A 367 3.55 5.48 -5.51
C CYS A 367 4.46 4.35 -6.09
N LYS A 368 3.84 3.29 -6.64
CA LYS A 368 4.50 2.13 -7.27
C LYS A 368 4.76 2.38 -8.76
N ILE A 369 5.71 3.26 -9.08
CA ILE A 369 5.96 3.75 -10.46
C ILE A 369 6.18 2.62 -11.47
N GLY A 370 7.05 1.65 -11.20
CA GLY A 370 7.30 0.54 -12.15
C GLY A 370 6.08 -0.33 -12.41
N THR A 371 5.16 -0.42 -11.44
CA THR A 371 3.88 -1.11 -11.62
C THR A 371 2.90 -0.27 -12.43
N MET A 372 2.88 1.06 -12.23
CA MET A 372 2.09 1.98 -13.07
C MET A 372 2.53 1.90 -14.55
N GLU A 373 3.83 1.81 -14.81
CA GLU A 373 4.39 1.62 -16.16
C GLU A 373 3.87 0.32 -16.80
N CYS A 374 3.98 -0.80 -16.08
CA CYS A 374 3.46 -2.09 -16.55
C CYS A 374 1.94 -2.03 -16.84
N LEU A 375 1.15 -1.41 -15.96
CA LEU A 375 -0.30 -1.31 -16.13
C LEU A 375 -0.69 -0.46 -17.35
N VAL A 376 0.04 0.61 -17.66
CA VAL A 376 -0.22 1.45 -18.84
C VAL A 376 0.29 0.78 -20.12
N GLU A 377 1.51 0.26 -20.12
CA GLU A 377 2.18 -0.24 -21.32
C GLU A 377 1.72 -1.64 -21.73
N GLU A 378 1.48 -2.52 -20.76
CA GLU A 378 1.10 -3.92 -20.99
C GLU A 378 -0.39 -4.17 -20.69
N GLY A 379 -0.92 -3.48 -19.68
CA GLY A 379 -2.32 -3.56 -19.29
C GLY A 379 -3.27 -2.65 -20.08
N ASN A 380 -2.73 -1.71 -20.87
CA ASN A 380 -3.48 -0.69 -21.61
C ASN A 380 -4.40 0.18 -20.72
N ALA A 381 -3.99 0.46 -19.48
CA ALA A 381 -4.72 1.40 -18.62
C ALA A 381 -4.80 2.79 -19.26
N GLY A 382 -5.99 3.40 -19.23
CA GLY A 382 -6.28 4.65 -19.93
C GLY A 382 -6.99 5.71 -19.09
N ALA A 383 -7.50 5.36 -17.92
CA ALA A 383 -8.21 6.28 -17.05
C ALA A 383 -7.27 6.99 -16.07
N PHE A 384 -6.60 8.07 -16.51
CA PHE A 384 -5.60 8.78 -15.68
C PHE A 384 -6.21 9.77 -14.68
N LEU A 385 -7.41 10.28 -14.92
CA LEU A 385 -8.04 11.31 -14.09
C LEU A 385 -8.08 10.94 -12.60
N GLY A 386 -8.68 9.80 -12.26
CA GLY A 386 -8.83 9.36 -10.87
C GLY A 386 -7.50 9.17 -10.14
N PRO A 387 -6.56 8.38 -10.71
CA PRO A 387 -5.22 8.22 -10.16
C PRO A 387 -4.45 9.54 -9.99
N LEU A 388 -4.48 10.43 -10.99
CA LEU A 388 -3.80 11.73 -10.94
C LEU A 388 -4.41 12.63 -9.85
N MET A 389 -5.73 12.74 -9.78
CA MET A 389 -6.40 13.54 -8.75
C MET A 389 -6.02 13.07 -7.35
N ARG A 390 -6.08 11.75 -7.10
CA ARG A 390 -5.74 11.18 -5.80
C ARG A 390 -4.25 11.37 -5.46
N ALA A 391 -3.35 11.36 -6.45
CA ALA A 391 -1.95 11.69 -6.25
C ALA A 391 -1.75 13.16 -5.84
N ALA A 392 -2.50 14.07 -6.47
CA ALA A 392 -2.51 15.49 -6.15
C ALA A 392 -3.08 15.78 -4.75
N GLU A 393 -4.17 15.12 -4.35
CA GLU A 393 -4.78 15.21 -3.01
C GLU A 393 -3.84 14.74 -1.89
N ARG A 394 -2.95 13.79 -2.18
CA ARG A 394 -2.01 13.22 -1.20
C ARG A 394 -0.65 13.90 -1.15
N GLY A 395 -0.34 14.76 -2.11
CA GLY A 395 0.98 15.39 -2.18
C GLY A 395 2.08 14.50 -2.78
N CYS A 396 1.76 13.43 -3.54
CA CYS A 396 2.79 12.58 -4.17
C CYS A 396 3.31 13.21 -5.48
N MET A 397 4.25 14.16 -5.37
CA MET A 397 4.84 14.89 -6.51
C MET A 397 5.37 13.96 -7.61
N GLN A 398 6.04 12.87 -7.24
CA GLN A 398 6.62 11.92 -8.21
C GLN A 398 5.56 11.29 -9.12
N VAL A 399 4.41 10.91 -8.55
CA VAL A 399 3.30 10.33 -9.31
C VAL A 399 2.62 11.38 -10.20
N VAL A 400 2.47 12.62 -9.69
CA VAL A 400 1.93 13.72 -10.51
C VAL A 400 2.83 14.01 -11.72
N GLN A 401 4.15 14.11 -11.51
CA GLN A 401 5.13 14.31 -12.59
C GLN A 401 5.03 13.20 -13.63
N TRP A 402 4.95 11.94 -13.18
CA TRP A 402 4.83 10.78 -14.07
C TRP A 402 3.61 10.85 -14.99
N PHE A 403 2.46 11.30 -14.48
CA PHE A 403 1.24 11.49 -15.27
C PHE A 403 1.36 12.68 -16.23
N VAL A 404 1.90 13.81 -15.78
CA VAL A 404 2.10 15.00 -16.62
C VAL A 404 3.01 14.70 -17.81
N GLU A 405 4.12 14.00 -17.58
CA GLU A 405 5.08 13.59 -18.62
C GLU A 405 4.46 12.66 -19.68
N ARG A 406 3.38 11.97 -19.34
CA ARG A 406 2.62 11.08 -20.24
C ARG A 406 1.47 11.78 -20.97
N GLY A 407 1.37 13.10 -20.86
CA GLY A 407 0.46 13.90 -21.65
C GLY A 407 -1.01 13.80 -21.22
N CYS A 408 -1.27 13.84 -19.90
CA CYS A 408 -2.63 14.01 -19.38
C CYS A 408 -3.34 15.20 -20.03
N ARG A 409 -4.66 15.10 -20.16
CA ARG A 409 -5.47 16.10 -20.84
C ARG A 409 -5.59 17.37 -19.99
N ASP A 410 -5.79 18.51 -20.65
CA ASP A 410 -5.90 19.82 -19.99
C ASP A 410 -6.93 19.84 -18.84
N MET A 411 -8.08 19.19 -19.02
CA MET A 411 -9.12 19.10 -17.99
C MET A 411 -8.68 18.23 -16.80
N GLU A 412 -7.91 17.17 -17.03
CA GLU A 412 -7.39 16.31 -15.96
C GLU A 412 -6.37 17.05 -15.12
N LEU A 413 -5.49 17.81 -15.77
CA LEU A 413 -4.51 18.68 -15.10
C LEU A 413 -5.21 19.78 -14.28
N CYS A 414 -6.29 20.37 -14.80
CA CYS A 414 -7.09 21.38 -14.10
C CYS A 414 -7.79 20.82 -12.85
N LEU A 415 -8.34 19.61 -12.94
CA LEU A 415 -8.94 18.93 -11.78
C LEU A 415 -7.89 18.53 -10.75
N ALA A 416 -6.70 18.09 -11.18
CA ALA A 416 -5.57 17.81 -10.31
C ALA A 416 -5.05 19.07 -9.60
N LEU A 417 -4.99 20.21 -10.30
CA LEU A 417 -4.65 21.51 -9.70
C LEU A 417 -5.65 21.88 -8.60
N THR A 418 -6.94 21.72 -8.89
CA THR A 418 -8.03 22.00 -7.93
C THR A 418 -7.90 21.12 -6.69
N ALA A 419 -7.64 19.82 -6.87
CA ALA A 419 -7.41 18.87 -5.80
C ALA A 419 -6.18 19.21 -4.94
N ALA A 420 -5.04 19.53 -5.59
CA ALA A 420 -3.84 19.97 -4.89
C ALA A 420 -4.09 21.26 -4.08
N ALA A 421 -4.84 22.20 -4.64
CA ALA A 421 -5.20 23.44 -3.97
C ALA A 421 -6.14 23.19 -2.77
N SER A 422 -7.17 22.35 -2.88
CA SER A 422 -8.04 22.02 -1.73
C SER A 422 -7.28 21.39 -0.56
N CYS A 423 -6.24 20.59 -0.86
CA CYS A 423 -5.41 19.92 0.15
C CYS A 423 -4.18 20.74 0.55
N CYS A 424 -4.07 22.00 0.11
CA CYS A 424 -2.93 22.89 0.39
C CYS A 424 -1.55 22.36 -0.05
N HIS A 425 -1.51 21.47 -1.05
CA HIS A 425 -0.28 20.99 -1.69
C HIS A 425 0.26 22.02 -2.69
N VAL A 426 0.69 23.18 -2.18
CA VAL A 426 1.13 24.33 -2.99
C VAL A 426 2.28 24.01 -3.94
N GLY A 427 3.17 23.09 -3.58
CA GLY A 427 4.26 22.65 -4.46
C GLY A 427 3.75 21.94 -5.71
N ILE A 428 2.72 21.10 -5.58
CA ILE A 428 2.08 20.42 -6.71
C ILE A 428 1.27 21.42 -7.54
N ALA A 429 0.51 22.30 -6.88
CA ALA A 429 -0.24 23.33 -7.59
C ALA A 429 0.68 24.24 -8.42
N ALA A 430 1.82 24.67 -7.85
CA ALA A 430 2.85 25.43 -8.55
C ALA A 430 3.43 24.67 -9.76
N TYR A 431 3.65 23.36 -9.60
CA TYR A 431 4.15 22.51 -10.68
C TYR A 431 3.13 22.34 -11.81
N LEU A 432 1.84 22.16 -11.49
CA LEU A 432 0.78 21.92 -12.49
C LEU A 432 0.41 23.16 -13.31
N LEU A 433 0.44 24.36 -12.69
CA LEU A 433 -0.02 25.60 -13.33
C LEU A 433 0.57 25.87 -14.73
N PRO A 434 1.91 25.76 -14.95
CA PRO A 434 2.50 25.98 -16.26
C PRO A 434 2.07 24.98 -17.34
N HIS A 435 1.55 23.81 -16.95
CA HIS A 435 1.11 22.76 -17.88
C HIS A 435 -0.35 22.91 -18.31
N ILE A 436 -1.12 23.80 -17.69
CA ILE A 436 -2.54 24.01 -18.03
C ILE A 436 -2.66 25.22 -18.96
N PRO A 437 -3.32 25.09 -20.12
CA PRO A 437 -3.51 26.23 -21.02
C PRO A 437 -4.30 27.38 -20.38
N GLN A 438 -3.85 28.60 -20.61
CA GLN A 438 -4.42 29.81 -19.99
C GLN A 438 -5.92 29.99 -20.23
N HIS A 439 -6.40 29.60 -21.41
CA HIS A 439 -7.83 29.70 -21.75
C HIS A 439 -8.70 28.72 -20.94
N VAL A 440 -8.16 27.57 -20.54
CA VAL A 440 -8.84 26.59 -19.67
C VAL A 440 -8.92 27.14 -18.25
N LEU A 441 -7.81 27.69 -17.72
CA LEU A 441 -7.77 28.33 -16.41
C LEU A 441 -8.75 29.50 -16.33
N ALA A 442 -8.80 30.35 -17.36
CA ALA A 442 -9.71 31.48 -17.42
C ALA A 442 -11.18 31.04 -17.52
N ALA A 443 -11.48 30.00 -18.29
CA ALA A 443 -12.85 29.49 -18.45
C ALA A 443 -13.40 28.83 -17.17
N LEU A 444 -12.54 28.22 -16.36
CA LEU A 444 -12.91 27.47 -15.14
C LEU A 444 -12.52 28.20 -13.85
N SER A 445 -12.14 29.48 -13.93
CA SER A 445 -11.52 30.19 -12.82
C SER A 445 -12.39 30.26 -11.57
N ILE A 446 -13.71 30.40 -11.74
CA ILE A 446 -14.67 30.47 -10.63
C ILE A 446 -14.83 29.08 -10.00
N GLU A 447 -14.95 28.05 -10.83
CA GLU A 447 -15.13 26.66 -10.45
C GLU A 447 -13.90 26.11 -9.71
N ILE A 448 -12.69 26.46 -10.16
CA ILE A 448 -11.43 26.09 -9.50
C ILE A 448 -11.42 26.62 -8.06
N LEU A 449 -11.66 27.92 -7.85
CA LEU A 449 -11.62 28.51 -6.51
C LEU A 449 -12.77 28.01 -5.62
N LYS A 450 -13.98 27.84 -6.18
CA LYS A 450 -15.12 27.24 -5.47
C LYS A 450 -14.79 25.84 -4.98
N ALA A 451 -14.36 24.96 -5.89
CA ALA A 451 -14.08 23.57 -5.58
C ALA A 451 -12.90 23.42 -4.62
N ALA A 452 -11.86 24.25 -4.77
CA ALA A 452 -10.73 24.28 -3.85
C ALA A 452 -11.16 24.71 -2.43
N GLY A 453 -12.04 25.71 -2.29
CA GLY A 453 -12.53 26.19 -1.01
C GLY A 453 -13.71 25.40 -0.40
N GLU A 454 -14.38 24.54 -1.18
CA GLU A 454 -15.40 23.62 -0.66
C GLU A 454 -14.75 22.36 -0.08
N ARG A 455 -13.76 21.81 -0.79
CA ARG A 455 -13.03 20.59 -0.39
C ARG A 455 -11.90 20.86 0.58
N SER A 456 -11.66 22.12 0.94
CA SER A 456 -10.64 22.47 1.93
C SER A 456 -10.98 21.87 3.28
N SER A 457 -10.08 21.06 3.84
CA SER A 457 -10.21 20.46 5.17
C SER A 457 -9.99 21.49 6.29
N GLY A 458 -10.63 22.65 6.20
CA GLY A 458 -10.55 23.77 7.16
C GLY A 458 -9.47 24.82 6.88
N SER A 459 -8.66 24.70 5.82
CA SER A 459 -7.68 25.73 5.41
C SER A 459 -7.89 26.22 3.98
N LEU A 460 -7.93 27.54 3.80
CA LEU A 460 -8.01 28.20 2.50
C LEU A 460 -6.63 28.63 1.97
N ASP A 461 -5.54 28.09 2.53
CA ASP A 461 -4.17 28.45 2.12
C ASP A 461 -3.89 28.11 0.66
N GLY A 462 -4.47 27.03 0.12
CA GLY A 462 -4.35 26.70 -1.29
C GLY A 462 -5.08 27.70 -2.21
N VAL A 463 -6.26 28.18 -1.80
CA VAL A 463 -6.97 29.28 -2.50
C VAL A 463 -6.15 30.57 -2.43
N ALA A 464 -5.64 30.90 -1.24
CA ALA A 464 -4.76 32.06 -1.04
C ALA A 464 -3.50 31.97 -1.91
N PHE A 465 -2.92 30.78 -2.04
CA PHE A 465 -1.77 30.52 -2.89
C PHE A 465 -2.09 30.79 -4.37
N LEU A 466 -3.18 30.23 -4.90
CA LEU A 466 -3.58 30.45 -6.30
C LEU A 466 -3.78 31.95 -6.62
N LEU A 467 -4.41 32.68 -5.71
CA LEU A 467 -4.62 34.11 -5.87
C LEU A 467 -3.29 34.89 -5.79
N ARG A 468 -2.41 34.54 -4.85
CA ARG A 468 -1.09 35.19 -4.71
C ARG A 468 -0.20 34.96 -5.92
N ILE A 469 -0.22 33.78 -6.53
CA ILE A 469 0.64 33.49 -7.68
C ILE A 469 0.09 34.05 -9.00
N ASP A 470 -1.05 34.76 -8.98
CA ASP A 470 -1.74 35.21 -10.18
C ASP A 470 -2.01 34.03 -11.13
N PHE A 471 -2.77 33.05 -10.68
CA PHE A 471 -3.00 31.82 -11.47
C PHE A 471 -3.60 32.06 -12.86
N LEU A 472 -4.17 33.24 -13.13
CA LEU A 472 -4.65 33.64 -14.46
C LEU A 472 -3.62 34.40 -15.30
N SER A 473 -2.43 34.67 -14.77
CA SER A 473 -1.41 35.54 -15.39
C SER A 473 -1.97 36.90 -15.84
N ASP A 474 -3.03 37.35 -15.16
CA ASP A 474 -3.72 38.61 -15.37
C ASP A 474 -4.22 39.08 -14.01
N PRO A 475 -3.53 40.05 -13.38
CA PRO A 475 -3.90 40.56 -12.06
C PRO A 475 -5.34 41.05 -11.98
N ALA A 476 -5.83 41.72 -13.03
CA ALA A 476 -7.17 42.28 -13.05
C ALA A 476 -8.21 41.15 -13.09
N ALA A 477 -7.99 40.13 -13.93
CA ALA A 477 -8.86 38.96 -14.00
C ALA A 477 -8.85 38.17 -12.68
N THR A 478 -7.67 37.92 -12.09
CA THR A 478 -7.54 37.19 -10.82
C THR A 478 -8.30 37.87 -9.68
N TYR A 479 -8.16 39.21 -9.54
CA TYR A 479 -8.94 39.95 -8.56
C TYR A 479 -10.44 39.97 -8.88
N ALA A 480 -10.83 40.11 -10.15
CA ALA A 480 -12.24 40.14 -10.56
C ALA A 480 -12.95 38.82 -10.24
N VAL A 481 -12.29 37.67 -10.41
CA VAL A 481 -12.83 36.35 -10.05
C VAL A 481 -13.04 36.25 -8.54
N ALA A 482 -12.06 36.63 -7.73
CA ALA A 482 -12.18 36.62 -6.26
C ALA A 482 -13.34 37.51 -5.78
N ASP A 483 -13.46 38.71 -6.36
CA ASP A 483 -14.50 39.69 -6.05
C ASP A 483 -15.89 39.24 -6.51
N SER A 484 -15.99 38.56 -7.66
CA SER A 484 -17.22 37.93 -8.14
C SER A 484 -17.74 36.87 -7.15
N ILE A 485 -16.87 35.98 -6.68
CA ILE A 485 -17.24 34.95 -5.70
C ILE A 485 -17.62 35.59 -4.36
N ALA A 486 -16.88 36.60 -3.90
CA ALA A 486 -17.15 37.29 -2.64
C ALA A 486 -18.52 37.99 -2.61
N ARG A 487 -18.99 38.52 -3.74
CA ARG A 487 -20.31 39.15 -3.90
C ARG A 487 -21.42 38.18 -4.25
N SER A 488 -21.09 36.94 -4.61
CA SER A 488 -22.06 35.97 -5.06
C SER A 488 -23.07 35.62 -3.96
N SER A 489 -24.35 35.58 -4.34
CA SER A 489 -25.43 35.03 -3.53
C SER A 489 -25.66 33.54 -3.80
N ASP A 490 -24.78 32.90 -4.57
CA ASP A 490 -24.89 31.49 -4.91
C ASP A 490 -24.60 30.61 -3.68
N GLU A 491 -25.61 29.84 -3.28
CA GLU A 491 -25.53 28.89 -2.16
C GLU A 491 -24.52 27.76 -2.40
N ALA A 492 -24.08 27.54 -3.65
CA ALA A 492 -23.02 26.58 -3.96
C ALA A 492 -21.61 27.08 -3.57
N VAL A 493 -21.45 28.35 -3.19
CA VAL A 493 -20.18 28.86 -2.64
C VAL A 493 -20.12 28.59 -1.14
N SER A 494 -19.07 27.92 -0.66
CA SER A 494 -18.91 27.70 0.78
C SER A 494 -18.87 29.02 1.56
N PRO A 495 -19.54 29.12 2.72
CA PRO A 495 -19.63 30.37 3.48
C PRO A 495 -18.25 30.85 3.94
N ASP A 496 -17.35 29.92 4.27
CA ASP A 496 -15.98 30.21 4.69
C ASP A 496 -15.16 30.81 3.55
N LEU A 497 -15.25 30.24 2.33
CA LEU A 497 -14.61 30.81 1.15
C LEU A 497 -15.14 32.22 0.87
N ARG A 498 -16.46 32.41 0.92
CA ARG A 498 -17.08 33.73 0.68
C ARG A 498 -16.60 34.76 1.70
N ALA A 499 -16.58 34.40 2.98
CA ALA A 499 -16.10 35.27 4.06
C ALA A 499 -14.62 35.63 3.87
N PHE A 500 -13.77 34.64 3.60
CA PHE A 500 -12.34 34.82 3.35
C PHE A 500 -12.07 35.77 2.17
N LEU A 501 -12.72 35.54 1.03
CA LEU A 501 -12.54 36.41 -0.14
C LEU A 501 -13.07 37.81 0.12
N LYS A 502 -14.21 37.95 0.82
CA LYS A 502 -14.75 39.24 1.20
C LYS A 502 -13.82 40.02 2.13
N GLU A 503 -13.19 39.36 3.09
CA GLU A 503 -12.27 39.99 4.04
C GLU A 503 -10.93 40.38 3.43
N HIS A 504 -10.39 39.56 2.51
CA HIS A 504 -8.99 39.70 2.07
C HIS A 504 -8.81 40.06 0.60
N TRP A 505 -9.69 39.62 -0.30
CA TRP A 505 -9.42 39.60 -1.75
C TRP A 505 -10.43 40.37 -2.62
N SER A 506 -11.53 40.85 -2.04
CA SER A 506 -12.57 41.61 -2.74
C SER A 506 -12.25 43.10 -2.91
N GLU A 507 -13.02 43.80 -3.75
CA GLU A 507 -12.95 45.27 -3.85
C GLU A 507 -13.36 45.96 -2.55
N ALA A 508 -14.28 45.35 -1.78
CA ALA A 508 -14.65 45.82 -0.46
C ALA A 508 -13.45 45.75 0.51
N ALA A 509 -12.67 44.66 0.46
CA ALA A 509 -11.45 44.50 1.24
C ALA A 509 -10.41 45.57 0.88
N PHE A 510 -10.26 45.90 -0.40
CA PHE A 510 -9.39 47.00 -0.84
C PHE A 510 -9.81 48.35 -0.25
N THR A 511 -11.10 48.66 -0.33
CA THR A 511 -11.67 49.90 0.21
C THR A 511 -11.53 49.99 1.73
N GLU A 512 -11.69 48.86 2.43
CA GLU A 512 -11.43 48.77 3.87
C GLU A 512 -9.94 49.00 4.18
N GLY A 513 -9.04 48.40 3.40
CA GLY A 513 -7.59 48.61 3.48
C GLY A 513 -7.20 50.07 3.35
N LEU A 514 -7.78 50.81 2.40
CA LEU A 514 -7.57 52.25 2.25
C LEU A 514 -7.97 53.02 3.52
N LYS A 515 -9.17 52.74 4.06
CA LYS A 515 -9.65 53.38 5.30
C LYS A 515 -8.73 53.08 6.49
N TYR A 516 -8.22 51.86 6.59
CA TYR A 516 -7.22 51.50 7.61
C TYR A 516 -5.93 52.31 7.44
N GLY A 517 -5.42 52.42 6.21
CA GLY A 517 -4.26 53.24 5.89
C GLY A 517 -4.45 54.72 6.24
N GLU A 518 -5.61 55.30 5.89
CA GLU A 518 -5.95 56.69 6.21
C GLU A 518 -6.00 56.93 7.72
N ASN A 519 -6.67 56.04 8.46
CA ASN A 519 -6.73 56.11 9.91
C ASN A 519 -5.35 55.96 10.55
N HIS A 520 -4.52 55.05 10.05
CA HIS A 520 -3.14 54.86 10.50
C HIS A 520 -2.32 56.13 10.28
N PHE A 521 -2.39 56.73 9.09
CA PHE A 521 -1.73 58.01 8.79
C PHE A 521 -2.18 59.12 9.75
N VAL A 522 -3.49 59.29 9.98
CA VAL A 522 -4.02 60.28 10.92
C VAL A 522 -3.48 60.04 12.34
N ASN A 523 -3.41 58.79 12.78
CA ASN A 523 -2.84 58.44 14.07
C ASN A 523 -1.35 58.76 14.15
N CYS A 524 -0.56 58.42 13.12
CA CYS A 524 0.86 58.79 13.03
C CYS A 524 1.06 60.31 13.10
N VAL A 525 0.25 61.09 12.36
CA VAL A 525 0.32 62.57 12.39
C VAL A 525 -0.07 63.12 13.76
N ARG A 526 -1.05 62.53 14.44
CA ARG A 526 -1.41 62.91 15.82
C ARG A 526 -0.26 62.65 16.78
N ILE A 527 0.39 61.49 16.68
CA ILE A 527 1.57 61.15 17.49
C ILE A 527 2.72 62.12 17.21
N LEU A 528 2.99 62.45 15.94
CA LEU A 528 4.04 63.39 15.56
C LEU A 528 3.79 64.81 16.09
N ARG A 529 2.53 65.28 16.07
CA ARG A 529 2.18 66.64 16.49
C ARG A 529 1.97 66.80 17.99
N ARG A 530 1.44 65.76 18.67
CA ARG A 530 0.96 65.85 20.06
C ARG A 530 1.65 64.85 21.00
N GLY A 531 2.50 63.97 20.49
CA GLY A 531 3.20 62.97 21.29
C GLY A 531 4.18 63.61 22.27
N SER A 532 4.15 63.16 23.51
CA SER A 532 5.03 63.60 24.60
C SER A 532 6.04 62.54 25.01
N SER A 533 6.29 61.54 24.16
CA SER A 533 7.29 60.51 24.42
C SER A 533 8.70 61.14 24.48
N PRO A 534 9.61 60.67 25.36
CA PRO A 534 10.98 61.20 25.44
C PRO A 534 11.77 61.20 24.12
N ILE A 535 11.43 60.29 23.19
CA ILE A 535 12.06 60.15 21.87
C ILE A 535 11.66 61.28 20.90
N CYS A 536 10.55 62.00 21.16
CA CYS A 536 10.02 63.08 20.33
C CYS A 536 10.11 62.80 18.81
N LEU A 537 9.19 62.00 18.27
CA LEU A 537 9.27 61.52 16.87
C LEU A 537 9.44 62.64 15.81
N ARG A 538 8.99 63.87 16.09
CA ARG A 538 9.18 65.04 15.22
C ARG A 538 10.64 65.48 15.05
N ASP A 539 11.51 65.14 15.99
CA ASP A 539 12.92 65.53 16.01
C ASP A 539 13.80 64.49 15.27
N LEU A 540 13.20 63.37 14.83
CA LEU A 540 13.89 62.32 14.08
C LEU A 540 13.98 62.65 12.58
N PRO A 541 15.03 62.19 11.89
CA PRO A 541 15.12 62.23 10.43
C PRO A 541 13.88 61.63 9.74
N PRO A 542 13.38 62.24 8.65
CA PRO A 542 12.17 61.76 7.96
C PRO A 542 12.17 60.27 7.56
N PRO A 543 13.29 59.67 7.11
CA PRO A 543 13.34 58.24 6.82
C PRO A 543 13.10 57.36 8.07
N LEU A 544 13.59 57.78 9.24
CA LEU A 544 13.36 57.05 10.50
C LEU A 544 11.91 57.16 10.95
N VAL A 545 11.30 58.34 10.78
CA VAL A 545 9.86 58.52 11.04
C VAL A 545 9.02 57.62 10.13
N THR A 546 9.39 57.54 8.85
CA THR A 546 8.74 56.68 7.86
C THR A 546 8.89 55.20 8.23
N ALA A 547 10.08 54.77 8.64
CA ALA A 547 10.32 53.41 9.12
C ALA A 547 9.47 53.06 10.34
N ILE A 548 9.40 53.94 11.35
CA ILE A 548 8.55 53.72 12.53
C ILE A 548 7.07 53.58 12.12
N ALA A 549 6.62 54.38 11.16
CA ALA A 549 5.24 54.37 10.72
C ALA A 549 4.87 53.16 9.84
N TYR A 550 5.76 52.72 8.93
CA TYR A 550 5.39 51.82 7.85
C TYR A 550 6.28 50.59 7.66
N LEU A 551 7.39 50.45 8.39
CA LEU A 551 8.24 49.25 8.30
C LEU A 551 7.49 47.94 8.62
N PRO A 552 6.55 47.88 9.58
CA PRO A 552 5.74 46.69 9.80
C PRO A 552 4.90 46.30 8.57
N LEU A 553 4.22 47.28 7.97
CA LEU A 553 3.41 47.09 6.76
C LEU A 553 4.28 46.67 5.56
N TYR A 554 5.44 47.32 5.39
CA TYR A 554 6.42 46.96 4.37
C TYR A 554 6.84 45.50 4.51
N ARG A 555 7.25 45.06 5.70
CA ARG A 555 7.68 43.67 5.95
C ARG A 555 6.54 42.67 5.76
N GLU A 556 5.32 43.02 6.13
CA GLU A 556 4.14 42.19 5.89
C GLU A 556 3.85 42.04 4.40
N CYS A 557 3.85 43.15 3.65
CA CYS A 557 3.68 43.15 2.20
C CYS A 557 4.82 42.41 1.50
N GLN A 558 6.07 42.57 1.93
CA GLN A 558 7.22 41.87 1.36
C GLN A 558 7.11 40.36 1.55
N ARG A 559 6.68 39.89 2.74
CA ARG A 559 6.43 38.46 2.99
C ARG A 559 5.25 37.94 2.16
N ALA A 560 4.19 38.73 2.02
CA ALA A 560 3.01 38.36 1.24
C ALA A 560 3.26 38.41 -0.28
N ALA A 561 4.16 39.27 -0.74
CA ALA A 561 4.60 39.41 -2.13
C ALA A 561 5.55 38.30 -2.60
N GLY A 562 5.77 37.27 -1.77
CA GLY A 562 6.33 35.99 -2.23
C GLY A 562 5.51 35.31 -3.33
N GLY A 563 4.29 35.81 -3.61
CA GLY A 563 3.55 35.63 -4.86
C GLY A 563 3.31 36.97 -5.58
N CYS A 564 3.05 36.91 -6.89
CA CYS A 564 2.81 38.06 -7.77
C CYS A 564 1.79 39.10 -7.25
N LEU A 565 0.76 38.69 -6.49
CA LEU A 565 -0.32 39.54 -5.99
C LEU A 565 -0.40 39.58 -4.46
N LEU A 566 -0.78 40.75 -3.94
CA LEU A 566 -1.13 40.96 -2.53
C LEU A 566 -2.64 40.76 -2.30
N PRO A 567 -3.05 40.31 -1.11
CA PRO A 567 -4.43 40.48 -0.67
C PRO A 567 -4.88 41.93 -0.83
N GLN A 568 -6.08 42.15 -1.36
CA GLN A 568 -6.63 43.49 -1.63
C GLN A 568 -6.62 44.40 -0.40
N LYS A 569 -6.90 43.87 0.80
CA LYS A 569 -6.83 44.65 2.06
C LYS A 569 -5.44 45.19 2.35
N LEU A 570 -4.39 44.40 2.15
CA LEU A 570 -2.99 44.84 2.30
C LEU A 570 -2.58 45.78 1.18
N ARG A 571 -2.99 45.50 -0.07
CA ARG A 571 -2.74 46.37 -1.22
C ARG A 571 -3.32 47.78 -1.00
N GLY A 572 -4.53 47.88 -0.45
CA GLY A 572 -5.16 49.17 -0.12
C GLY A 572 -4.36 49.96 0.93
N GLN A 573 -3.93 49.30 2.01
CA GLN A 573 -3.08 49.95 3.02
C GLN A 573 -1.74 50.43 2.45
N LEU A 574 -1.12 49.60 1.61
CA LEU A 574 0.15 49.91 0.97
C LEU A 574 0.02 51.07 -0.03
N LEU A 575 -1.05 51.12 -0.81
CA LEU A 575 -1.31 52.22 -1.74
C LEU A 575 -1.46 53.55 -1.01
N GLU A 576 -2.21 53.55 0.09
CA GLU A 576 -2.37 54.75 0.91
C GLU A 576 -1.03 55.18 1.53
N ALA A 577 -0.27 54.25 2.10
CA ALA A 577 1.07 54.53 2.63
C ALA A 577 2.01 55.12 1.56
N ALA A 578 2.06 54.51 0.37
CA ALA A 578 2.87 54.96 -0.75
C ALA A 578 2.47 56.37 -1.23
N SER A 579 1.17 56.67 -1.30
CA SER A 579 0.68 58.00 -1.68
C SER A 579 1.05 59.08 -0.65
N ARG A 580 0.99 58.76 0.65
CA ARG A 580 1.36 59.69 1.72
C ARG A 580 2.85 59.98 1.75
N VAL A 581 3.66 58.95 1.57
CA VAL A 581 5.12 59.06 1.61
C VAL A 581 5.66 59.75 0.35
N GLY A 582 5.16 59.37 -0.83
CA GLY A 582 5.57 59.97 -2.11
C GLY A 582 5.00 61.38 -2.38
N GLY A 583 4.11 61.88 -1.52
CA GLY A 583 3.53 63.23 -1.63
C GLY A 583 2.67 63.48 -2.87
N ARG A 584 2.27 62.41 -3.58
CA ARG A 584 1.47 62.46 -4.81
C ARG A 584 0.41 61.36 -4.82
N PRO A 585 -0.74 61.57 -5.50
CA PRO A 585 -1.69 60.50 -5.72
C PRO A 585 -1.03 59.38 -6.55
N VAL A 586 -1.16 58.14 -6.08
CA VAL A 586 -0.70 56.93 -6.76
C VAL A 586 -1.89 56.27 -7.44
N ASP A 587 -1.68 55.70 -8.62
CA ASP A 587 -2.75 55.04 -9.37
C ASP A 587 -3.29 53.82 -8.58
N ARG A 588 -4.62 53.69 -8.55
CA ARG A 588 -5.31 52.54 -7.94
C ARG A 588 -4.94 51.22 -8.60
N ASN A 589 -4.53 51.27 -9.86
CA ASN A 589 -4.12 50.08 -10.62
C ASN A 589 -2.66 49.68 -10.38
N SER A 590 -1.87 50.48 -9.65
CA SER A 590 -0.46 50.15 -9.37
C SER A 590 -0.31 48.77 -8.74
N GLN A 591 0.70 48.04 -9.21
CA GLN A 591 1.00 46.70 -8.74
C GLN A 591 1.74 46.73 -7.41
N ALA A 592 1.68 45.62 -6.66
CA ALA A 592 2.33 45.48 -5.36
C ALA A 592 3.82 45.86 -5.38
N ARG A 593 4.56 45.41 -6.41
CA ARG A 593 5.99 45.71 -6.57
C ARG A 593 6.26 47.21 -6.71
N GLU A 594 5.48 47.90 -7.54
CA GLU A 594 5.62 49.36 -7.71
C GLU A 594 5.34 50.10 -6.39
N LEU A 595 4.29 49.71 -5.68
CA LEU A 595 3.94 50.32 -4.40
C LEU A 595 5.00 50.07 -3.32
N LEU A 596 5.60 48.88 -3.28
CA LEU A 596 6.71 48.55 -2.39
C LEU A 596 7.94 49.41 -2.69
N THR A 597 8.32 49.57 -3.96
CA THR A 597 9.48 50.40 -4.34
C THR A 597 9.35 51.85 -3.89
N ILE A 598 8.15 52.44 -3.99
CA ILE A 598 7.91 53.80 -3.49
C ILE A 598 8.18 53.90 -1.99
N LEU A 599 7.78 52.88 -1.22
CA LEU A 599 8.00 52.86 0.22
C LEU A 599 9.47 52.61 0.57
N GLU A 600 10.13 51.69 -0.15
CA GLU A 600 11.56 51.37 -0.01
C GLU A 600 12.46 52.59 -0.18
N ASP A 601 12.19 53.44 -1.18
CA ASP A 601 12.96 54.67 -1.45
C ASP A 601 13.00 55.65 -0.27
N HIS A 602 12.05 55.53 0.66
CA HIS A 602 11.91 56.40 1.82
C HIS A 602 12.28 55.71 3.14
N LEU A 603 12.67 54.43 3.10
CA LEU A 603 13.16 53.69 4.24
C LEU A 603 14.69 53.80 4.34
N PRO A 604 15.26 53.81 5.57
CA PRO A 604 16.70 53.75 5.75
C PRO A 604 17.30 52.46 5.18
N THR A 605 18.40 52.57 4.44
CA THR A 605 19.04 51.44 3.73
C THR A 605 19.52 50.31 4.63
N PHE A 606 19.73 50.54 5.93
CA PHE A 606 20.13 49.51 6.88
C PHE A 606 18.97 48.64 7.39
N PHE A 607 17.72 48.93 6.99
CA PHE A 607 16.54 48.11 7.27
C PHE A 607 16.09 47.25 6.07
N LEU A 608 16.63 47.52 4.88
CA LEU A 608 16.44 46.80 3.63
C LEU A 608 17.51 45.72 3.52
#